data_AF-A0A3N5STI1-F1
#
_entry.id   AF-A0A3N5STI1-F1
#
_cell.length_a   1.000
_cell.length_b   1.000
_cell.length_c   1.000
_cell.angle_alpha   90.00
_cell.angle_beta   90.00
_cell.angle_gamma   90.00
#
_symmetry.space_group_name_H-M   'P 1'
#
loop_
_entity.id
_entity.type
_entity.pdbx_description
1 polymer ?
#
loop_
_entity_poly.entity_id
_entity_poly.type
_entity_poly.pdbx_seq_one_letter_code
_entity_poly.pdbx_strand_id
1 'polypeptide(L)'
;MTVSELLHRILREPSADDLWQLNPYLLGLDSPEAERARALAQQFYCYLNCVLSKLTSKQYSSLSALLAAGSIGMVVAQDVIQAVQRSRQEAISELLAGGMAGLLEAASAWQHVKAWEAEYLSVQDEVSWHLYETLWQVSVETQPDLPVETRRALVDQLLAPIRSSDTNSAVRVALIIRLFQILLVIQLAPLLTESVPTSEQPA
;
A
#
# COMPACT_ATOMS: atom_id res chain seq x y z
N MET A 1 11.03 18.89 4.47
CA MET A 1 9.78 18.24 4.02
C MET A 1 9.07 17.73 5.26
N THR A 2 7.76 17.95 5.35
CA THR A 2 6.95 17.45 6.47
C THR A 2 6.57 15.98 6.23
N VAL A 3 6.21 15.24 7.29
CA VAL A 3 5.71 13.85 7.16
C VAL A 3 4.47 13.79 6.27
N SER A 4 3.58 14.78 6.36
CA SER A 4 2.37 14.84 5.53
C SER A 4 2.68 14.99 4.03
N GLU A 5 3.64 15.86 3.67
CA GLU A 5 4.10 16.01 2.29
C GLU A 5 4.77 14.73 1.77
N LEU A 6 5.55 14.07 2.62
CA LEU A 6 6.22 12.81 2.28
C LEU A 6 5.21 11.70 2.02
N LEU A 7 4.21 11.55 2.88
CA LEU A 7 3.13 10.58 2.70
C LEU A 7 2.35 10.85 1.42
N HIS A 8 2.07 12.11 1.11
CA HIS A 8 1.40 12.44 -0.14
C HIS A 8 2.17 11.93 -1.37
N ARG A 9 3.49 12.13 -1.39
CA ARG A 9 4.34 11.64 -2.47
C ARG A 9 4.30 10.12 -2.56
N ILE A 10 4.44 9.43 -1.42
CA ILE A 10 4.39 7.97 -1.36
C ILE A 10 3.06 7.43 -1.91
N LEU A 11 1.92 8.07 -1.62
CA LEU A 11 0.61 7.60 -2.08
C LEU A 11 0.31 7.88 -3.56
N ARG A 12 1.01 8.85 -4.16
CA ARG A 12 0.79 9.24 -5.55
C ARG A 12 1.79 8.59 -6.50
N GLU A 13 3.06 8.73 -6.22
CA GLU A 13 4.17 8.23 -7.04
C GLU A 13 5.34 7.87 -6.12
N PRO A 14 5.34 6.65 -5.54
CA PRO A 14 6.29 6.26 -4.51
C PRO A 14 7.67 6.05 -5.11
N SER A 15 8.69 6.55 -4.41
CA SER A 15 10.08 6.22 -4.68
C SER A 15 10.75 5.56 -3.47
N ALA A 16 11.85 4.85 -3.72
CA ALA A 16 12.67 4.30 -2.64
C ALA A 16 13.26 5.41 -1.74
N ASP A 17 13.57 6.57 -2.30
CA ASP A 17 14.06 7.72 -1.54
C ASP A 17 12.99 8.27 -0.57
N ASP A 18 11.72 8.29 -0.99
CA ASP A 18 10.63 8.72 -0.12
C ASP A 18 10.50 7.78 1.10
N LEU A 19 10.55 6.46 0.90
CA LEU A 19 10.50 5.48 2.01
C LEU A 19 11.74 5.54 2.90
N TRP A 20 12.91 5.82 2.32
CA TRP A 20 14.14 6.06 3.07
C TRP A 20 14.00 7.26 4.01
N GLN A 21 13.41 8.35 3.50
CA GLN A 21 13.14 9.55 4.29
C GLN A 21 12.06 9.34 5.36
N LEU A 22 11.15 8.37 5.19
CA LEU A 22 10.13 8.03 6.19
C LEU A 22 10.72 7.31 7.40
N ASN A 23 11.77 6.51 7.19
CA ASN A 23 12.33 5.62 8.21
C ASN A 23 12.79 6.33 9.51
N PRO A 24 13.53 7.46 9.48
CA PRO A 24 13.88 8.21 10.68
C PRO A 24 12.69 8.68 11.52
N TYR A 25 11.57 9.02 10.89
CA TYR A 25 10.35 9.42 11.61
C TYR A 25 9.76 8.25 12.38
N LEU A 26 9.71 7.06 11.75
CA LEU A 26 9.21 5.85 12.39
C LEU A 26 10.14 5.35 13.50
N LEU A 27 11.46 5.50 13.32
CA LEU A 27 12.45 5.20 14.36
C LEU A 27 12.34 6.11 15.60
N GLY A 28 11.82 7.32 15.43
CA GLY A 28 11.59 8.26 16.53
C GLY A 28 10.37 7.94 17.38
N LEU A 29 9.54 6.97 16.97
CA LEU A 29 8.34 6.54 17.66
C LEU A 29 8.59 5.16 18.29
N ASP A 30 8.48 5.08 19.61
CA ASP A 30 8.68 3.82 20.36
C ASP A 30 7.32 3.14 20.61
N SER A 31 6.73 2.58 19.56
CA SER A 31 5.46 1.86 19.63
C SER A 31 5.41 0.63 18.71
N PRO A 32 4.62 -0.41 19.06
CA PRO A 32 4.40 -1.56 18.19
C PRO A 32 3.82 -1.19 16.82
N GLU A 33 3.00 -0.13 16.75
CA GLU A 33 2.45 0.42 15.51
C GLU A 33 3.56 0.99 14.61
N ALA A 34 4.51 1.74 15.20
CA ALA A 34 5.64 2.29 14.48
C ALA A 34 6.57 1.18 13.96
N GLU A 35 6.78 0.13 14.75
CA GLU A 35 7.56 -1.04 14.32
C GLU A 35 6.91 -1.75 13.13
N ARG A 36 5.59 -1.98 13.18
CA ARG A 36 4.83 -2.59 12.07
C ARG A 36 4.87 -1.73 10.81
N ALA A 37 4.65 -0.41 10.94
CA ALA A 37 4.73 0.53 9.83
C ALA A 37 6.15 0.55 9.21
N ARG A 38 7.19 0.50 10.05
CA ARG A 38 8.59 0.47 9.61
C ARG A 38 8.93 -0.81 8.87
N ALA A 39 8.50 -1.97 9.38
CA ALA A 39 8.72 -3.26 8.72
C ALA A 39 8.08 -3.27 7.32
N LEU A 40 6.84 -2.77 7.20
CA LEU A 40 6.15 -2.66 5.91
C LEU A 40 6.84 -1.66 4.97
N ALA A 41 7.26 -0.50 5.48
CA ALA A 41 7.99 0.51 4.70
C ALA A 41 9.33 -0.03 4.19
N GLN A 42 10.04 -0.84 4.98
CA GLN A 42 11.27 -1.49 4.57
C GLN A 42 11.04 -2.51 3.44
N GLN A 43 10.01 -3.35 3.55
CA GLN A 43 9.66 -4.30 2.48
C GLN A 43 9.29 -3.55 1.19
N PHE A 44 8.53 -2.46 1.31
CA PHE A 44 8.17 -1.63 0.17
C PHE A 44 9.40 -0.96 -0.47
N TYR A 45 10.34 -0.48 0.35
CA TYR A 45 11.61 0.09 -0.10
C TYR A 45 12.42 -0.92 -0.91
N CYS A 46 12.58 -2.15 -0.39
CA CYS A 46 13.28 -3.23 -1.08
C CYS A 46 12.61 -3.58 -2.41
N TYR A 47 11.28 -3.68 -2.41
CA TYR A 47 10.52 -3.96 -3.62
C TYR A 47 10.67 -2.87 -4.69
N LEU A 48 10.53 -1.59 -4.32
CA LEU A 48 10.72 -0.47 -5.24
C LEU A 48 12.14 -0.43 -5.79
N ASN A 49 13.17 -0.63 -4.95
CA ASN A 49 14.55 -0.69 -5.44
C ASN A 49 14.76 -1.83 -6.43
N CYS A 50 14.21 -3.01 -6.15
CA CYS A 50 14.36 -4.16 -7.04
C CYS A 50 13.65 -3.94 -8.38
N VAL A 51 12.45 -3.36 -8.36
CA VAL A 51 11.66 -3.16 -9.58
C VAL A 51 12.17 -1.96 -10.36
N LEU A 52 12.28 -0.78 -9.73
CA LEU A 52 12.60 0.47 -10.41
C LEU A 52 14.02 0.50 -10.99
N SER A 53 15.00 -0.15 -10.33
CA SER A 53 16.38 -0.21 -10.85
C SER A 53 16.51 -0.93 -12.19
N LYS A 54 15.51 -1.72 -12.55
CA LYS A 54 15.47 -2.53 -13.77
C LYS A 54 14.52 -1.97 -14.84
N LEU A 55 13.80 -0.88 -14.56
CA LEU A 55 12.91 -0.26 -15.53
C LEU A 55 13.69 0.68 -16.47
N THR A 56 13.41 0.58 -17.77
CA THR A 56 13.77 1.65 -18.71
C THR A 56 12.92 2.89 -18.46
N SER A 57 13.36 4.07 -18.91
CA SER A 57 12.61 5.32 -18.75
C SER A 57 11.18 5.23 -19.33
N LYS A 58 11.00 4.53 -20.45
CA LYS A 58 9.66 4.32 -21.04
C LYS A 58 8.75 3.48 -20.14
N GLN A 59 9.29 2.42 -19.54
CA GLN A 59 8.53 1.55 -18.63
C GLN A 59 8.21 2.27 -17.33
N TYR A 60 9.14 3.09 -16.81
CA TYR A 60 8.90 3.94 -15.66
C TYR A 60 7.74 4.91 -15.91
N SER A 61 7.75 5.65 -17.03
CA SER A 61 6.65 6.55 -17.37
C SER A 61 5.31 5.83 -17.53
N SER A 62 5.31 4.64 -18.12
CA SER A 62 4.13 3.78 -18.20
C SER A 62 3.61 3.36 -16.81
N LEU A 63 4.50 2.98 -15.90
CA LEU A 63 4.14 2.61 -14.53
C LEU A 63 3.53 3.81 -13.78
N SER A 64 4.19 4.97 -13.82
CA SER A 64 3.70 6.19 -13.17
C SER A 64 2.33 6.59 -13.70
N ALA A 65 2.09 6.49 -15.01
CA ALA A 65 0.78 6.77 -15.59
C ALA A 65 -0.30 5.77 -15.15
N LEU A 66 0.02 4.47 -15.03
CA LEU A 66 -0.91 3.46 -14.52
C LEU A 66 -1.24 3.69 -13.03
N LEU A 67 -0.22 3.99 -12.21
CA LEU A 67 -0.41 4.34 -10.80
C LEU A 67 -1.21 5.63 -10.63
N ALA A 68 -0.98 6.63 -11.48
CA ALA A 68 -1.73 7.88 -11.47
C ALA A 68 -3.21 7.67 -11.82
N ALA A 69 -3.51 6.79 -12.78
CA ALA A 69 -4.89 6.49 -13.19
C ALA A 69 -5.72 5.86 -12.06
N GLY A 70 -5.09 5.05 -11.19
CA GLY A 70 -5.74 4.50 -10.01
C GLY A 70 -5.53 5.34 -8.73
N SER A 71 -4.84 6.49 -8.78
CA SER A 71 -4.30 7.20 -7.61
C SER A 71 -5.32 7.50 -6.51
N ILE A 72 -4.92 7.29 -5.26
CA ILE A 72 -5.62 7.83 -4.09
C ILE A 72 -5.23 9.32 -4.01
N GLY A 73 -6.21 10.22 -4.22
CA GLY A 73 -5.99 11.66 -4.11
C GLY A 73 -5.80 12.12 -2.66
N MET A 74 -5.28 13.33 -2.43
CA MET A 74 -5.10 13.89 -1.08
C MET A 74 -6.39 13.97 -0.27
N VAL A 75 -7.46 14.39 -0.92
CA VAL A 75 -8.79 14.49 -0.29
C VAL A 75 -9.22 13.10 0.19
N VAL A 76 -9.08 12.08 -0.65
CA VAL A 76 -9.37 10.69 -0.29
C VAL A 76 -8.42 10.18 0.81
N ALA A 77 -7.14 10.55 0.83
CA ALA A 77 -6.22 10.14 1.89
C ALA A 77 -6.59 10.76 3.25
N GLN A 78 -6.96 12.04 3.28
CA GLN A 78 -7.44 12.70 4.50
C GLN A 78 -8.81 12.16 4.93
N ASP A 79 -9.72 11.94 4.00
CA ASP A 79 -11.02 11.33 4.24
C ASP A 79 -10.88 9.90 4.76
N VAL A 80 -9.90 9.13 4.26
CA VAL A 80 -9.57 7.79 4.74
C VAL A 80 -9.02 7.85 6.16
N ILE A 81 -8.12 8.79 6.48
CA ILE A 81 -7.63 8.97 7.85
C ILE A 81 -8.81 9.28 8.79
N GLN A 82 -9.70 10.17 8.40
CA GLN A 82 -10.91 10.50 9.17
C GLN A 82 -11.91 9.34 9.24
N ALA A 83 -12.07 8.57 8.17
CA ALA A 83 -12.95 7.40 8.11
C ALA A 83 -12.41 6.27 8.99
N VAL A 84 -11.09 6.05 9.02
CA VAL A 84 -10.42 5.12 9.93
C VAL A 84 -10.67 5.51 11.39
N GLN A 85 -10.73 6.81 11.69
CA GLN A 85 -11.06 7.30 13.04
C GLN A 85 -12.52 7.02 13.43
N ARG A 86 -13.45 7.05 12.47
CA ARG A 86 -14.89 6.81 12.74
C ARG A 86 -15.23 5.32 12.78
N SER A 87 -14.74 4.56 11.82
CA SER A 87 -14.99 3.13 11.64
C SER A 87 -13.82 2.48 10.89
N ARG A 88 -12.80 2.04 11.64
CA ARG A 88 -11.57 1.44 11.10
C ARG A 88 -11.87 0.29 10.14
N GLN A 89 -12.87 -0.54 10.45
CA GLN A 89 -13.23 -1.70 9.63
C GLN A 89 -13.82 -1.31 8.27
N GLU A 90 -14.82 -0.43 8.25
CA GLU A 90 -15.48 0.00 7.00
C GLU A 90 -14.51 0.76 6.11
N ALA A 91 -13.71 1.66 6.68
CA ALA A 91 -12.72 2.44 5.92
C ALA A 91 -11.65 1.56 5.27
N ILE A 92 -11.16 0.54 5.98
CA ILE A 92 -10.17 -0.42 5.43
C ILE A 92 -10.79 -1.24 4.29
N SER A 93 -12.02 -1.73 4.48
CA SER A 93 -12.73 -2.50 3.46
C SER A 93 -12.96 -1.68 2.19
N GLU A 94 -13.46 -0.45 2.32
CA GLU A 94 -13.69 0.47 1.20
C GLU A 94 -12.39 0.83 0.48
N LEU A 95 -11.32 1.10 1.23
CA LEU A 95 -10.02 1.45 0.65
C LEU A 95 -9.40 0.29 -0.14
N LEU A 96 -9.44 -0.92 0.40
CA LEU A 96 -8.94 -2.12 -0.28
C LEU A 96 -9.76 -2.43 -1.54
N ALA A 97 -11.10 -2.42 -1.43
CA ALA A 97 -11.98 -2.71 -2.57
C ALA A 97 -11.89 -1.62 -3.66
N GLY A 98 -12.03 -0.35 -3.28
CA GLY A 98 -12.02 0.77 -4.23
C GLY A 98 -10.65 1.01 -4.86
N GLY A 99 -9.58 0.92 -4.08
CA GLY A 99 -8.22 1.14 -4.56
C GLY A 99 -7.74 0.07 -5.55
N MET A 100 -8.13 -1.18 -5.32
CA MET A 100 -7.80 -2.29 -6.23
C MET A 100 -8.68 -2.28 -7.49
N ALA A 101 -9.99 -2.04 -7.34
CA ALA A 101 -10.92 -1.99 -8.46
C ALA A 101 -10.56 -0.88 -9.46
N GLY A 102 -10.30 0.34 -8.97
CA GLY A 102 -9.94 1.47 -9.84
C GLY A 102 -8.65 1.23 -10.64
N LEU A 103 -7.67 0.54 -10.06
CA LEU A 103 -6.44 0.20 -10.76
C LEU A 103 -6.66 -0.91 -11.81
N LEU A 104 -7.49 -1.92 -11.51
CA LEU A 104 -7.83 -2.98 -12.46
C LEU A 104 -8.66 -2.45 -13.65
N GLU A 105 -9.59 -1.52 -13.39
CA GLU A 105 -10.33 -0.82 -14.44
C GLU A 105 -9.40 0.00 -15.33
N ALA A 106 -8.49 0.79 -14.73
CA ALA A 106 -7.49 1.55 -15.49
C ALA A 106 -6.56 0.62 -16.31
N ALA A 107 -6.19 -0.52 -15.75
CA ALA A 107 -5.36 -1.52 -16.40
C ALA A 107 -6.06 -2.21 -17.59
N SER A 108 -7.40 -2.27 -17.61
CA SER A 108 -8.15 -2.85 -18.73
C SER A 108 -7.88 -2.12 -20.06
N ALA A 109 -7.57 -0.82 -20.00
CA ALA A 109 -7.21 -0.01 -21.17
C ALA A 109 -5.76 -0.24 -21.67
N TRP A 110 -4.98 -1.07 -20.98
CA TRP A 110 -3.52 -1.18 -21.14
C TRP A 110 -3.06 -2.53 -21.72
N GLN A 111 -3.90 -3.18 -22.53
CA GLN A 111 -3.64 -4.49 -23.15
C GLN A 111 -2.42 -4.54 -24.12
N HIS A 112 -1.77 -3.41 -24.40
CA HIS A 112 -0.74 -3.29 -25.46
C HIS A 112 0.69 -3.03 -24.96
N VAL A 113 0.94 -2.97 -23.65
CA VAL A 113 2.31 -2.81 -23.14
C VAL A 113 3.01 -4.17 -23.19
N LYS A 114 4.03 -4.29 -24.07
CA LYS A 114 4.91 -5.47 -24.16
C LYS A 114 5.32 -5.90 -22.75
N ALA A 115 5.00 -7.15 -22.43
CA ALA A 115 5.24 -7.76 -21.14
C ALA A 115 6.67 -7.46 -20.67
N TRP A 116 6.80 -6.87 -19.49
CA TRP A 116 8.09 -6.79 -18.83
C TRP A 116 8.49 -8.24 -18.57
N GLU A 117 9.53 -8.71 -19.27
CA GLU A 117 9.95 -10.12 -19.24
C GLU A 117 10.25 -10.58 -17.80
N ALA A 118 10.17 -11.89 -17.62
CA ALA A 118 9.96 -12.68 -16.40
C ALA A 118 10.97 -12.53 -15.24
N GLU A 119 11.77 -11.46 -15.18
CA GLU A 119 12.87 -11.26 -14.22
C GLU A 119 12.43 -10.90 -12.78
N TYR A 120 11.13 -10.88 -12.49
CA TYR A 120 10.60 -10.44 -11.19
C TYR A 120 9.83 -11.52 -10.44
N LEU A 121 9.70 -12.73 -10.99
CA LEU A 121 8.80 -13.75 -10.42
C LEU A 121 9.19 -14.12 -8.98
N SER A 122 10.48 -14.30 -8.68
CA SER A 122 10.93 -14.62 -7.31
C SER A 122 10.65 -13.49 -6.32
N VAL A 123 10.86 -12.24 -6.73
CA VAL A 123 10.60 -11.05 -5.91
C VAL A 123 9.10 -10.86 -5.72
N GLN A 124 8.30 -11.17 -6.74
CA GLN A 124 6.84 -11.13 -6.66
C GLN A 124 6.27 -12.25 -5.79
N ASP A 125 6.88 -13.43 -5.78
CA ASP A 125 6.48 -14.53 -4.90
C ASP A 125 6.78 -14.19 -3.44
N GLU A 126 7.99 -13.69 -3.16
CA GLU A 126 8.40 -13.21 -1.83
C GLU A 126 7.47 -12.09 -1.33
N VAL A 127 7.21 -11.09 -2.18
CA VAL A 127 6.35 -9.98 -1.78
C VAL A 127 4.91 -10.40 -1.60
N SER A 128 4.41 -11.34 -2.40
CA SER A 128 3.05 -11.88 -2.25
C SER A 128 2.88 -12.61 -0.93
N TRP A 129 3.91 -13.31 -0.47
CA TRP A 129 3.93 -13.95 0.84
C TRP A 129 3.79 -12.93 1.97
N HIS A 130 4.60 -11.87 1.95
CA HIS A 130 4.54 -10.82 2.97
C HIS A 130 3.25 -10.01 2.95
N LEU A 131 2.71 -9.72 1.75
CA LEU A 131 1.42 -9.05 1.60
C LEU A 131 0.28 -9.92 2.14
N TYR A 132 0.33 -11.24 1.94
CA TYR A 132 -0.64 -12.16 2.53
C TYR A 132 -0.63 -12.09 4.05
N GLU A 133 0.55 -12.17 4.67
CA GLU A 133 0.71 -12.07 6.12
C GLU A 133 0.21 -10.73 6.67
N THR A 134 0.58 -9.62 6.02
CA THR A 134 0.17 -8.29 6.46
C THR A 134 -1.35 -8.11 6.35
N LEU A 135 -1.96 -8.55 5.25
CA LEU A 135 -3.42 -8.53 5.08
C LEU A 135 -4.12 -9.39 6.13
N TRP A 136 -3.55 -10.55 6.45
CA TRP A 136 -4.07 -11.42 7.50
C TRP A 136 -4.04 -10.73 8.87
N GLN A 137 -2.93 -10.11 9.24
CA GLN A 137 -2.79 -9.35 10.49
C GLN A 137 -3.80 -8.21 10.57
N VAL A 138 -3.93 -7.41 9.50
CA VAL A 138 -4.94 -6.35 9.41
C VAL A 138 -6.36 -6.91 9.59
N SER A 139 -6.65 -8.08 9.01
CA SER A 139 -7.96 -8.72 9.20
C SER A 139 -8.18 -9.20 10.63
N VAL A 140 -7.18 -9.76 11.30
CA VAL A 140 -7.29 -10.15 12.72
C VAL A 140 -7.56 -8.94 13.61
N GLU A 141 -6.91 -7.81 13.34
CA GLU A 141 -7.09 -6.58 14.12
C GLU A 141 -8.45 -5.92 13.90
N THR A 142 -8.99 -5.99 12.69
CA THR A 142 -10.22 -5.29 12.30
C THR A 142 -11.46 -6.14 12.45
N GLN A 143 -11.32 -7.46 12.32
CA GLN A 143 -12.40 -8.44 12.32
C GLN A 143 -11.95 -9.71 13.08
N PRO A 144 -11.77 -9.63 14.41
CA PRO A 144 -11.25 -10.74 15.21
C PRO A 144 -12.13 -11.98 15.13
N ASP A 145 -13.45 -11.79 15.10
CA ASP A 145 -14.45 -12.86 15.07
C ASP A 145 -14.64 -13.48 13.67
N LEU A 146 -13.93 -12.99 12.65
CA LEU A 146 -14.04 -13.52 11.29
C LEU A 146 -13.50 -14.97 11.26
N PRO A 147 -14.29 -15.93 10.76
CA PRO A 147 -13.82 -17.31 10.61
C PRO A 147 -12.58 -17.39 9.73
N VAL A 148 -11.66 -18.30 10.09
CA VAL A 148 -10.38 -18.51 9.38
C VAL A 148 -10.58 -18.72 7.88
N GLU A 149 -11.55 -19.53 7.48
CA GLU A 149 -11.83 -19.81 6.06
C GLU A 149 -12.35 -18.58 5.31
N THR A 150 -13.20 -17.77 5.95
CA THR A 150 -13.70 -16.53 5.36
C THR A 150 -12.57 -15.50 5.23
N ARG A 151 -11.72 -15.37 6.26
CA ARG A 151 -10.54 -14.51 6.23
C ARG A 151 -9.61 -14.91 5.09
N ARG A 152 -9.32 -16.20 4.98
CA ARG A 152 -8.52 -16.76 3.88
C ARG A 152 -9.11 -16.39 2.52
N ALA A 153 -10.40 -16.64 2.30
CA ALA A 153 -11.06 -16.38 1.02
C ALA A 153 -10.96 -14.89 0.61
N LEU A 154 -11.09 -13.96 1.56
CA LEU A 154 -10.95 -12.53 1.31
C LEU A 154 -9.51 -12.14 0.94
N VAL A 155 -8.52 -12.65 1.68
CA VAL A 155 -7.09 -12.38 1.38
C VAL A 155 -6.69 -13.00 0.03
N ASP A 156 -7.14 -14.24 -0.24
CA ASP A 156 -6.93 -14.92 -1.52
C ASP A 156 -7.57 -14.12 -2.67
N GLN A 157 -8.77 -13.58 -2.49
CA GLN A 157 -9.45 -12.76 -3.50
C GLN A 157 -8.68 -11.46 -3.80
N LEU A 158 -8.15 -10.78 -2.77
CA LEU A 158 -7.35 -9.57 -2.95
C LEU A 158 -6.03 -9.84 -3.69
N LEU A 159 -5.40 -10.99 -3.43
CA LEU A 159 -4.13 -11.36 -4.05
C LEU A 159 -4.27 -12.13 -5.36
N ALA A 160 -5.47 -12.59 -5.72
CA ALA A 160 -5.75 -13.32 -6.96
C ALA A 160 -5.14 -12.65 -8.22
N PRO A 161 -5.34 -11.34 -8.48
CA PRO A 161 -4.75 -10.72 -9.68
C PRO A 161 -3.23 -10.61 -9.61
N ILE A 162 -2.63 -10.62 -8.41
CA ILE A 162 -1.17 -10.59 -8.24
C ILE A 162 -0.58 -11.98 -8.53
N ARG A 163 -1.26 -13.03 -8.07
CA ARG A 163 -0.81 -14.42 -8.18
C ARG A 163 -1.17 -15.10 -9.51
N SER A 164 -2.09 -14.52 -10.30
CA SER A 164 -2.48 -15.05 -11.60
C SER A 164 -1.34 -14.96 -12.62
N SER A 165 -1.05 -16.05 -13.32
CA SER A 165 -0.12 -16.09 -14.45
C SER A 165 -0.57 -15.21 -15.62
N ASP A 166 -1.87 -14.94 -15.70
CA ASP A 166 -2.49 -14.23 -16.83
C ASP A 166 -2.44 -12.71 -16.67
N THR A 167 -2.11 -12.21 -15.47
CA THR A 167 -1.96 -10.78 -15.23
C THR A 167 -0.67 -10.27 -15.84
N ASN A 168 -0.78 -9.25 -16.68
CA ASN A 168 0.38 -8.55 -17.26
C ASN A 168 1.35 -8.06 -16.18
N SER A 169 2.66 -8.27 -16.37
CA SER A 169 3.71 -7.91 -15.41
C SER A 169 3.66 -6.46 -14.92
N ALA A 170 3.37 -5.50 -15.80
CA ALA A 170 3.31 -4.08 -15.44
C ALA A 170 2.10 -3.79 -14.53
N VAL A 171 0.96 -4.43 -14.83
CA VAL A 171 -0.25 -4.36 -14.02
C VAL A 171 -0.02 -5.01 -12.66
N ARG A 172 0.62 -6.19 -12.63
CA ARG A 172 0.99 -6.87 -11.39
C ARG A 172 1.89 -5.99 -10.51
N VAL A 173 2.90 -5.36 -11.09
CA VAL A 173 3.78 -4.43 -10.37
C VAL A 173 2.97 -3.27 -9.78
N ALA A 174 2.10 -2.64 -10.58
CA ALA A 174 1.28 -1.53 -10.11
C ALA A 174 0.33 -1.95 -8.98
N LEU A 175 -0.26 -3.15 -9.05
CA LEU A 175 -1.14 -3.70 -8.00
C LEU A 175 -0.37 -3.93 -6.70
N ILE A 176 0.85 -4.48 -6.76
CA ILE A 176 1.71 -4.66 -5.59
C ILE A 176 2.07 -3.31 -4.97
N ILE A 177 2.50 -2.33 -5.77
CA ILE A 177 2.81 -0.97 -5.30
C ILE A 177 1.57 -0.36 -4.63
N ARG A 178 0.40 -0.51 -5.25
CA ARG A 178 -0.86 0.00 -4.70
C ARG A 178 -1.22 -0.64 -3.38
N LEU A 179 -1.04 -1.95 -3.26
CA LEU A 179 -1.34 -2.66 -2.02
C LEU A 179 -0.41 -2.22 -0.89
N PHE A 180 0.88 -2.01 -1.17
CA PHE A 180 1.81 -1.40 -0.21
C PHE A 180 1.37 -0.01 0.22
N GLN A 181 0.99 0.86 -0.73
CA GLN A 181 0.51 2.21 -0.40
C GLN A 181 -0.70 2.15 0.54
N ILE A 182 -1.69 1.31 0.22
CA ILE A 182 -2.90 1.14 1.04
C ILE A 182 -2.55 0.62 2.44
N LEU A 183 -1.78 -0.47 2.52
CA LEU A 183 -1.39 -1.06 3.80
C LEU A 183 -0.55 -0.09 4.64
N LEU A 184 0.30 0.71 4.00
CA LEU A 184 1.10 1.73 4.68
C LEU A 184 0.21 2.83 5.28
N VAL A 185 -0.83 3.29 4.57
CA VAL A 185 -1.82 4.22 5.15
C VAL A 185 -2.49 3.61 6.37
N ILE A 186 -2.90 2.34 6.27
CA ILE A 186 -3.58 1.63 7.37
C ILE A 186 -2.69 1.55 8.61
N GLN A 187 -1.40 1.27 8.44
CA GLN A 187 -0.44 1.17 9.55
C GLN A 187 -0.04 2.54 10.12
N LEU A 188 -0.04 3.59 9.30
CA LEU A 188 0.31 4.94 9.73
C LEU A 188 -0.84 5.72 10.37
N ALA A 189 -2.10 5.38 10.05
CA ALA A 189 -3.26 6.10 10.54
C ALA A 189 -3.32 6.26 12.08
N PRO A 190 -3.00 5.22 12.89
CA PRO A 190 -2.91 5.37 14.35
C PRO A 190 -1.85 6.40 14.78
N LEU A 191 -0.66 6.35 14.17
CA LEU A 191 0.48 7.20 14.51
C LEU A 191 0.24 8.68 14.19
N LEU A 192 -0.52 8.94 13.12
CA LEU A 192 -0.89 10.31 12.74
C LEU A 192 -1.93 10.91 13.69
N THR A 193 -2.71 10.07 14.36
CA THR A 193 -3.77 10.51 15.28
C THR A 193 -3.21 10.86 16.67
N GLU A 194 -2.18 10.16 17.14
CA GLU A 194 -1.52 10.43 18.43
C GLU A 194 -0.67 11.72 18.45
N SER A 195 -0.40 12.31 17.28
CA SER A 195 0.40 13.54 17.16
C SER A 195 -0.35 14.85 17.46
N VAL A 196 -1.64 14.79 17.82
CA VAL A 196 -2.40 15.94 18.32
C VAL A 196 -2.32 15.95 19.86
N PRO A 197 -1.51 16.83 20.49
CA PRO A 197 -1.62 17.03 21.91
C PRO A 197 -3.00 17.65 22.19
N THR A 198 -3.86 16.90 22.87
CA THR A 198 -4.96 17.48 23.63
C THR A 198 -4.31 18.46 24.61
N SER A 199 -4.36 19.75 24.28
CA SER A 199 -4.11 20.80 25.25
C SER A 199 -5.22 20.69 26.30
N GLU A 200 -4.96 19.87 27.33
CA GLU A 200 -5.69 19.92 28.57
C GLU A 200 -5.61 21.34 29.12
N GLN A 201 -6.79 21.95 29.27
CA GLN A 201 -7.01 23.15 30.06
C GLN A 201 -6.48 22.95 31.49
N PRO A 202 -6.17 24.05 32.18
CA PRO A 202 -6.48 24.09 33.60
C PRO A 202 -7.45 25.24 33.95
N ALA A 203 -8.47 24.83 34.70
CA ALA A 203 -9.35 25.56 35.63
C ALA A 203 -10.20 26.72 35.09
#